data_AF-A0A8S3XVC8-F1
#
_entry.id   AF-A0A8S3XVC8-F1
#
_cell.length_a   1.000
_cell.length_b   1.000
_cell.length_c   1.000
_cell.angle_alpha   90.00
_cell.angle_beta   90.00
_cell.angle_gamma   90.00
#
_symmetry.space_group_name_H-M   'P 1'
#
loop_
_entity.id
_entity.type
_entity.pdbx_description
1 polymer ?
#
loop_
_entity_poly.entity_id
_entity_poly.type
_entity_poly.pdbx_seq_one_letter_code
_entity_poly.pdbx_strand_id
1 'polypeptide(L)'
;MPNSNDYDVRLFHPSAMAGDAAPHPTDQHPHVEAAMDLPVVVDSNDDEIVSHELEQMRSILEEAILETRSTPLENRPRLTRIPLSKRNRAVVRALNPMLVTYLEASRDLCETDSILFGAAAVVCRIIGAKLPMAGRATTQSSAIPAWGKRIEDRIAKARALIGRLTSFRSGNNRPRIVRTVRMAFAGTNISLSQPDITQKLTERIDDLKQKIAAWGEADSTIYREISEQNIWTWLTR
;
A
#
# COMPACT_ATOMS: atom_id res chain seq x y z
N MET A 1 4.63 12.74 61.75
CA MET A 1 5.11 14.04 61.23
C MET A 1 5.00 14.03 59.72
N PRO A 2 4.40 15.06 59.10
CA PRO A 2 4.13 15.15 57.67
C PRO A 2 5.24 15.89 56.91
N ASN A 3 5.36 15.64 55.61
CA ASN A 3 5.85 16.57 54.57
C ASN A 3 5.49 15.94 53.22
N SER A 4 4.49 16.46 52.50
CA SER A 4 4.53 17.67 51.66
C SER A 4 5.38 17.45 50.39
N ASN A 5 4.68 17.21 49.27
CA ASN A 5 4.91 17.92 48.02
C ASN A 5 3.76 17.63 47.06
N ASP A 6 2.81 18.58 47.09
CA ASP A 6 1.91 18.92 46.00
C ASP A 6 2.69 19.21 44.71
N TYR A 7 2.15 18.76 43.57
CA TYR A 7 2.35 19.48 42.31
C TYR A 7 0.99 19.70 41.67
N ASP A 8 0.60 20.97 41.73
CA ASP A 8 -0.61 21.60 41.26
C ASP A 8 -0.58 21.83 39.73
N VAL A 9 -1.78 21.84 39.17
CA VAL A 9 -2.15 21.98 37.76
C VAL A 9 -2.24 23.47 37.41
N ARG A 10 -1.50 23.96 36.39
CA ARG A 10 -1.79 25.22 35.68
C ARG A 10 -1.35 25.10 34.22
N LEU A 11 -2.25 24.98 33.22
CA LEU A 11 -3.07 26.03 32.59
C LEU A 11 -2.27 27.29 32.22
N PHE A 12 -2.04 27.48 30.91
CA PHE A 12 -1.77 28.78 30.31
C PHE A 12 -2.57 28.92 29.00
N HIS A 13 -3.53 29.85 29.04
CA HIS A 13 -4.24 30.40 27.88
C HIS A 13 -3.49 31.64 27.34
N PRO A 14 -3.74 32.06 26.09
CA PRO A 14 -3.11 33.20 25.43
C PRO A 14 -3.91 34.52 25.59
N SER A 15 -3.24 35.66 25.54
CA SER A 15 -3.81 37.02 25.43
C SER A 15 -2.76 37.90 24.72
N ALA A 16 -2.92 38.50 23.54
CA ALA A 16 -3.95 39.36 22.93
C ALA A 16 -3.62 40.87 23.01
N MET A 17 -3.94 41.57 21.90
CA MET A 17 -4.12 43.03 21.70
C MET A 17 -2.87 43.86 21.34
N ALA A 18 -2.90 44.91 20.51
CA ALA A 18 -3.85 45.48 19.54
C ALA A 18 -3.23 46.78 18.95
N GLY A 19 -3.79 47.33 17.86
CA GLY A 19 -3.57 48.70 17.36
C GLY A 19 -3.24 48.71 15.85
N ASP A 20 -4.11 48.90 14.87
CA ASP A 20 -5.28 49.77 14.59
C ASP A 20 -4.94 50.97 13.67
N ALA A 21 -5.89 51.26 12.76
CA ALA A 21 -6.10 52.42 11.88
C ALA A 21 -5.50 52.46 10.44
N ALA A 22 -6.41 52.32 9.46
CA ALA A 22 -6.38 52.81 8.05
C ALA A 22 -6.75 54.34 7.98
N PRO A 23 -6.86 55.10 6.84
CA PRO A 23 -7.34 54.72 5.49
C PRO A 23 -6.71 55.44 4.23
N HIS A 24 -7.20 55.03 3.03
CA HIS A 24 -7.03 55.51 1.62
C HIS A 24 -7.47 57.00 1.37
N PRO A 25 -7.56 57.59 0.12
CA PRO A 25 -7.00 57.33 -1.24
C PRO A 25 -6.56 58.62 -2.05
N THR A 26 -5.90 58.53 -3.23
CA THR A 26 -6.19 59.39 -4.43
C THR A 26 -5.53 58.88 -5.74
N ASP A 27 -6.23 59.12 -6.85
CA ASP A 27 -6.01 58.79 -8.27
C ASP A 27 -4.74 59.31 -8.98
N GLN A 28 -4.33 58.65 -10.08
CA GLN A 28 -4.27 59.19 -11.46
C GLN A 28 -3.40 58.33 -12.43
N HIS A 29 -4.00 57.87 -13.53
CA HIS A 29 -3.35 57.54 -14.84
C HIS A 29 -3.33 58.83 -15.71
N PRO A 30 -2.73 58.90 -16.93
CA PRO A 30 -1.74 58.05 -17.62
C PRO A 30 -0.58 58.86 -18.30
N HIS A 31 0.43 58.20 -18.90
CA HIS A 31 1.10 58.75 -20.08
C HIS A 31 1.58 57.63 -21.02
N VAL A 32 1.19 57.77 -22.27
CA VAL A 32 1.53 56.92 -23.42
C VAL A 32 2.86 57.42 -23.99
N GLU A 33 3.78 56.52 -24.33
CA GLU A 33 4.74 56.75 -25.41
C GLU A 33 5.10 55.42 -26.09
N ALA A 34 5.19 55.48 -27.41
CA ALA A 34 5.19 54.37 -28.33
C ALA A 34 6.60 53.98 -28.78
N ALA A 35 6.66 52.76 -29.34
CA ALA A 35 7.65 52.24 -30.29
C ALA A 35 9.07 51.94 -29.78
N MET A 36 9.41 50.65 -29.71
CA MET A 36 10.36 50.06 -30.67
C MET A 36 10.02 48.57 -30.86
N ASP A 37 9.64 48.26 -32.09
CA ASP A 37 9.52 46.91 -32.61
C ASP A 37 10.93 46.32 -32.70
N LEU A 38 11.20 45.27 -31.92
CA LEU A 38 12.42 44.48 -32.03
C LEU A 38 12.03 43.12 -32.63
N PRO A 39 12.69 42.67 -33.71
CA PRO A 39 12.37 41.40 -34.31
C PRO A 39 12.69 40.31 -33.30
N VAL A 40 11.65 39.61 -32.82
CA VAL A 40 11.81 38.34 -32.12
C VAL A 40 12.42 37.39 -33.13
N VAL A 41 13.73 37.20 -33.05
CA VAL A 41 14.41 36.07 -33.66
C VAL A 41 13.90 34.85 -32.91
N VAL A 42 12.84 34.25 -33.42
CA VAL A 42 12.40 32.91 -33.02
C VAL A 42 13.50 31.98 -33.48
N ASP A 43 14.33 31.55 -32.54
CA ASP A 43 15.38 30.55 -32.74
C ASP A 43 14.73 29.27 -33.26
N SER A 44 14.85 29.03 -34.56
CA SER A 44 14.18 27.94 -35.28
C SER A 44 14.71 26.55 -34.89
N ASN A 45 15.76 26.47 -34.06
CA ASN A 45 16.37 25.21 -33.64
C ASN A 45 15.56 24.48 -32.56
N ASP A 46 14.88 25.18 -31.66
CA ASP A 46 14.18 24.53 -30.54
C ASP A 46 12.92 23.77 -31.00
N ASP A 47 12.19 24.30 -31.98
CA ASP A 47 11.00 23.65 -32.56
C ASP A 47 11.37 22.39 -33.38
N GLU A 48 12.52 22.40 -34.07
CA GLU A 48 13.00 21.27 -34.86
C GLU A 48 13.47 20.11 -33.96
N ILE A 49 14.14 20.42 -32.85
CA ILE A 49 14.57 19.42 -31.85
C ILE A 49 13.36 18.75 -31.19
N VAL A 50 12.37 19.53 -30.75
CA VAL A 50 11.15 18.99 -30.12
C VAL A 50 10.35 18.13 -31.11
N SER A 51 10.26 18.55 -32.38
CA SER A 51 9.59 17.77 -33.43
C SER A 51 10.27 16.42 -33.65
N HIS A 52 11.60 16.39 -33.70
CA HIS A 52 12.36 15.16 -33.91
C HIS A 52 12.25 14.19 -32.71
N GLU A 53 12.28 14.69 -31.48
CA GLU A 53 12.09 13.86 -30.28
C GLU A 53 10.69 13.24 -30.21
N LEU A 54 9.65 13.99 -30.61
CA LEU A 54 8.28 13.49 -30.68
C LEU A 54 8.11 12.42 -31.76
N GLU A 55 8.73 12.60 -32.93
CA GLU A 55 8.67 11.61 -34.01
C GLU A 55 9.42 10.32 -33.63
N GLN A 56 10.56 10.43 -32.93
CA GLN A 56 11.24 9.27 -32.36
C GLN A 56 10.36 8.51 -31.36
N MET A 57 9.71 9.22 -30.44
CA MET A 57 8.77 8.60 -29.49
C MET A 57 7.63 7.88 -30.20
N ARG A 58 7.11 8.47 -31.28
CA ARG A 58 6.06 7.88 -32.10
C ARG A 58 6.53 6.60 -32.80
N SER A 59 7.71 6.63 -33.42
CA SER A 59 8.30 5.45 -34.06
C SER A 59 8.50 4.29 -33.08
N ILE A 60 9.03 4.59 -31.89
CA ILE A 60 9.21 3.59 -30.81
C ILE A 60 7.86 3.00 -30.36
N LEU A 61 6.81 3.83 -30.32
CA LEU A 61 5.46 3.39 -29.99
C LEU A 61 4.89 2.46 -31.04
N GLU A 62 5.00 2.80 -32.32
CA GLU A 62 4.53 1.95 -33.42
C GLU A 62 5.24 0.60 -33.44
N GLU A 63 6.56 0.59 -33.26
CA GLU A 63 7.34 -0.64 -33.14
C GLU A 63 6.86 -1.51 -31.97
N ALA A 64 6.67 -0.92 -30.79
CA ALA A 64 6.20 -1.65 -29.61
C ALA A 64 4.78 -2.21 -29.78
N ILE A 65 3.89 -1.49 -30.47
CA ILE A 65 2.53 -1.96 -30.76
C ILE A 65 2.58 -3.16 -31.72
N LEU A 66 3.39 -3.09 -32.77
CA LEU A 66 3.57 -4.19 -33.74
C LEU A 66 4.17 -5.43 -33.06
N GLU A 67 5.20 -5.26 -32.25
CA GLU A 67 5.79 -6.34 -31.46
C GLU A 67 4.73 -6.99 -30.57
N THR A 68 3.95 -6.18 -29.84
CA THR A 68 2.91 -6.65 -28.93
C THR A 68 1.80 -7.43 -29.65
N ARG A 69 1.39 -6.98 -30.84
CA ARG A 69 0.40 -7.67 -31.69
C ARG A 69 0.89 -9.06 -32.12
N SER A 70 2.19 -9.19 -32.40
CA SER A 70 2.81 -10.46 -32.80
C SER A 70 3.06 -11.42 -31.63
N THR A 71 3.09 -10.91 -30.39
CA THR A 71 3.32 -11.73 -29.19
C THR A 71 2.01 -12.22 -28.56
N PRO A 72 1.81 -13.54 -28.41
CA PRO A 72 0.66 -14.07 -27.68
C PRO A 72 0.74 -13.66 -26.20
N LEU A 73 -0.42 -13.52 -25.56
CA LEU A 73 -0.56 -12.99 -24.19
C LEU A 73 0.34 -13.70 -23.16
N GLU A 74 0.52 -15.02 -23.31
CA GLU A 74 1.33 -15.86 -22.42
C GLU A 74 2.82 -15.51 -22.46
N ASN A 75 3.29 -14.99 -23.59
CA ASN A 75 4.68 -14.66 -23.85
C ASN A 75 4.98 -13.16 -23.65
N ARG A 76 3.98 -12.36 -23.23
CA ARG A 76 4.20 -10.95 -22.96
C ARG A 76 4.93 -10.77 -21.63
N PRO A 77 5.99 -9.95 -21.57
CA PRO A 77 6.68 -9.67 -20.32
C PRO A 77 5.75 -8.95 -19.35
N ARG A 78 5.92 -9.18 -18.04
CA ARG A 78 5.13 -8.44 -17.04
C ARG A 78 5.63 -7.00 -16.99
N LEU A 79 4.70 -6.05 -17.04
CA LEU A 79 5.02 -4.64 -16.88
C LEU A 79 5.45 -4.36 -15.44
N THR A 80 6.57 -3.67 -15.26
CA THR A 80 7.09 -3.31 -13.95
C THR A 80 6.32 -2.11 -13.40
N ARG A 81 5.97 -2.14 -12.11
CA ARG A 81 5.32 -1.01 -11.46
C ARG A 81 6.24 0.20 -11.45
N ILE A 82 5.77 1.29 -12.05
CA ILE A 82 6.53 2.53 -12.18
C ILE A 82 6.25 3.44 -10.96
N PRO A 83 7.28 3.98 -10.28
CA PRO A 83 7.06 4.93 -9.18
C PRO A 83 6.53 6.26 -9.69
N LEU A 84 5.70 6.94 -8.89
CA LEU A 84 5.07 8.21 -9.24
C LEU A 84 6.03 9.40 -9.07
N SER A 85 7.08 9.47 -9.89
CA SER A 85 8.01 10.61 -9.92
C SER A 85 7.53 11.70 -10.90
N LYS A 86 8.02 12.95 -10.73
CA LYS A 86 7.73 14.06 -11.66
C LYS A 86 8.17 13.72 -13.10
N ARG A 87 9.36 13.11 -13.24
CA ARG A 87 9.91 12.66 -14.54
C ARG A 87 9.01 11.61 -15.19
N ASN A 88 8.61 10.58 -14.45
CA ASN A 88 7.80 9.49 -14.99
C ASN A 88 6.43 9.99 -15.44
N ARG A 89 5.84 10.92 -14.69
CA ARG A 89 4.60 11.61 -15.08
C ARG A 89 4.75 12.44 -16.36
N ALA A 90 5.91 13.09 -16.55
CA ALA A 90 6.15 13.88 -17.77
C ALA A 90 6.17 12.99 -19.01
N VAL A 91 6.85 11.83 -18.93
CA VAL A 91 6.87 10.82 -20.01
C VAL A 91 5.46 10.34 -20.35
N VAL A 92 4.67 9.97 -19.34
CA VAL A 92 3.28 9.52 -19.57
C VAL A 92 2.44 10.63 -20.19
N ARG A 93 2.59 11.88 -19.74
CA ARG A 93 1.86 13.02 -20.33
C ARG A 93 2.25 13.32 -21.77
N ALA A 94 3.52 13.13 -22.14
CA ALA A 94 3.97 13.30 -23.51
C ALA A 94 3.40 12.22 -24.45
N LEU A 95 3.26 10.99 -23.94
CA LEU A 95 2.76 9.85 -24.72
C LEU A 95 1.22 9.82 -24.84
N ASN A 96 0.50 10.36 -23.86
CA ASN A 96 -0.96 10.27 -23.79
C ASN A 96 -1.70 10.91 -25.00
N PRO A 97 -1.30 12.08 -25.53
CA PRO A 97 -1.92 12.64 -26.74
C PRO A 97 -1.74 11.74 -27.97
N MET A 98 -0.57 11.10 -28.11
CA MET A 98 -0.31 10.16 -29.21
C MET A 98 -1.20 8.94 -29.09
N LEU A 99 -1.42 8.43 -27.88
CA LEU A 99 -2.28 7.26 -27.64
C LEU A 99 -3.73 7.47 -28.08
N VAL A 100 -4.26 8.68 -27.93
CA VAL A 100 -5.67 8.97 -28.30
C VAL A 100 -5.92 8.63 -29.76
N THR A 101 -5.00 9.00 -30.67
CA THR A 101 -5.17 8.75 -32.10
C THR A 101 -5.15 7.26 -32.44
N TYR A 102 -4.28 6.48 -31.80
CA TYR A 102 -4.25 5.02 -31.98
C TYR A 102 -5.48 4.32 -31.40
N LEU A 103 -5.98 4.78 -30.25
CA LEU A 103 -7.17 4.21 -29.60
C LEU A 103 -8.45 4.51 -30.39
N GLU A 104 -8.58 5.70 -30.97
CA GLU A 104 -9.71 6.04 -31.85
C GLU A 104 -9.71 5.22 -33.15
N ALA A 105 -8.54 4.84 -33.65
CA ALA A 105 -8.39 3.99 -34.82
C ALA A 105 -8.56 2.48 -34.55
N SER A 106 -8.63 2.08 -33.28
CA SER A 106 -8.73 0.69 -32.85
C SER A 106 -10.09 0.08 -33.20
N ARG A 107 -10.10 -1.12 -33.78
CA ARG A 107 -11.35 -1.78 -34.25
C ARG A 107 -11.87 -2.84 -33.29
N ASP A 108 -10.99 -3.42 -32.49
CA ASP A 108 -11.35 -4.50 -31.58
C ASP A 108 -10.61 -4.41 -30.22
N LEU A 109 -11.01 -5.30 -29.30
CA LEU A 109 -10.43 -5.33 -27.96
C LEU A 109 -8.96 -5.79 -27.99
N CYS A 110 -8.58 -6.66 -28.92
CA CYS A 110 -7.22 -7.20 -29.05
C CYS A 110 -6.23 -6.12 -29.51
N GLU A 111 -6.62 -5.29 -30.47
CA GLU A 111 -5.89 -4.13 -30.94
C GLU A 111 -5.76 -3.10 -29.81
N THR A 112 -6.86 -2.83 -29.11
CA THR A 112 -6.86 -1.91 -27.96
C THR A 112 -5.90 -2.37 -26.87
N ASP A 113 -5.95 -3.66 -26.51
CA ASP A 113 -5.04 -4.26 -25.55
C ASP A 113 -3.58 -4.18 -26.01
N SER A 114 -3.31 -4.43 -27.29
CA SER A 114 -1.96 -4.34 -27.86
C SER A 114 -1.43 -2.90 -27.89
N ILE A 115 -2.29 -1.92 -28.16
CA ILE A 115 -1.96 -0.49 -28.10
C ILE A 115 -1.62 -0.07 -26.67
N LEU A 116 -2.47 -0.41 -25.70
CA LEU A 116 -2.27 -0.07 -24.30
C LEU A 116 -1.03 -0.74 -23.70
N PHE A 117 -0.81 -2.02 -24.00
CA PHE A 117 0.35 -2.75 -23.54
C PHE A 117 1.64 -2.22 -24.18
N GLY A 118 1.64 -2.00 -25.51
CA GLY A 118 2.78 -1.42 -26.23
C GLY A 118 3.18 -0.07 -25.64
N ALA A 119 2.21 0.82 -25.42
CA ALA A 119 2.44 2.10 -24.77
C ALA A 119 3.04 1.98 -23.37
N ALA A 120 2.50 1.09 -22.54
CA ALA A 120 3.02 0.87 -21.19
C ALA A 120 4.44 0.27 -21.23
N ALA A 121 4.75 -0.60 -22.20
CA ALA A 121 6.08 -1.14 -22.42
C ALA A 121 7.07 -0.05 -22.83
N VAL A 122 6.67 0.88 -23.72
CA VAL A 122 7.48 2.05 -24.11
C VAL A 122 7.78 2.93 -22.92
N VAL A 123 6.78 3.24 -22.09
CA VAL A 123 6.98 4.02 -20.86
C VAL A 123 7.97 3.31 -19.92
N CYS A 124 7.87 1.99 -19.77
CA CYS A 124 8.83 1.20 -19.00
C CYS A 124 10.25 1.30 -19.59
N ARG A 125 10.40 1.22 -20.91
CA ARG A 125 11.69 1.33 -21.63
C ARG A 125 12.32 2.71 -21.43
N ILE A 126 11.56 3.79 -21.64
CA ILE A 126 12.05 5.19 -21.50
C ILE A 126 12.48 5.49 -20.06
N ILE A 127 11.79 4.94 -19.08
CA ILE A 127 12.11 5.13 -17.65
C ILE A 127 13.28 4.23 -17.21
N GLY A 128 13.70 3.27 -18.04
CA GLY A 128 14.75 2.30 -17.70
C GLY A 128 14.27 1.23 -16.72
N ALA A 129 12.95 1.01 -16.63
CA ALA A 129 12.39 -0.06 -15.81
C ALA A 129 12.66 -1.41 -16.48
N LYS A 130 13.38 -2.29 -15.77
CA LYS A 130 13.63 -3.66 -16.26
C LYS A 130 12.30 -4.38 -16.37
N LEU A 131 11.94 -4.83 -17.58
CA LEU A 131 10.84 -5.76 -17.76
C LEU A 131 11.34 -7.18 -17.42
N PRO A 132 10.75 -7.86 -16.42
CA PRO A 132 11.06 -9.27 -16.19
C PRO A 132 10.75 -10.09 -17.46
N MET A 133 11.66 -11.00 -17.83
CA MET A 133 11.46 -11.90 -18.97
C MET A 133 10.15 -12.68 -18.84
N ALA A 134 9.46 -12.83 -19.97
CA ALA A 134 8.33 -13.75 -20.10
C ALA A 134 8.75 -15.15 -19.63
N GLY A 135 7.92 -15.80 -18.82
CA GLY A 135 8.22 -17.11 -18.25
C GLY A 135 9.02 -17.11 -16.94
N ARG A 136 9.62 -15.98 -16.51
CA ARG A 136 10.04 -15.84 -15.11
C ARG A 136 8.83 -15.51 -14.26
N ALA A 137 7.97 -16.51 -14.09
CA ALA A 137 7.16 -16.59 -12.88
C ALA A 137 8.17 -16.55 -11.73
N THR A 138 8.34 -15.40 -11.07
CA THR A 138 8.75 -15.41 -9.67
C THR A 138 7.78 -16.38 -9.03
N THR A 139 8.26 -17.56 -8.71
CA THR A 139 7.48 -18.62 -8.10
C THR A 139 6.65 -17.94 -7.02
N GLN A 140 5.33 -17.91 -7.22
CA GLN A 140 4.44 -17.64 -6.12
C GLN A 140 4.72 -18.79 -5.19
N SER A 141 5.65 -18.59 -4.24
CA SER A 141 5.72 -19.43 -3.06
C SER A 141 4.28 -19.59 -2.63
N SER A 142 3.86 -20.83 -2.40
CA SER A 142 2.59 -21.21 -1.77
C SER A 142 2.55 -20.62 -0.36
N ALA A 143 2.63 -19.31 -0.28
CA ALA A 143 2.77 -18.53 0.90
C ALA A 143 1.39 -18.55 1.52
N ILE A 144 1.31 -19.24 2.66
CA ILE A 144 0.15 -19.23 3.54
C ILE A 144 -0.37 -17.78 3.56
N PRO A 145 -1.63 -17.56 3.19
CA PRO A 145 -2.14 -16.21 3.08
C PRO A 145 -1.98 -15.50 4.43
N ALA A 146 -1.77 -14.18 4.41
CA ALA A 146 -1.44 -13.43 5.62
C ALA A 146 -2.47 -13.60 6.75
N TRP A 147 -3.73 -13.89 6.43
CA TRP A 147 -4.76 -14.21 7.42
C TRP A 147 -4.53 -15.58 8.09
N GLY A 148 -4.10 -16.60 7.35
CA GLY A 148 -3.82 -17.95 7.87
C GLY A 148 -2.67 -17.92 8.86
N LYS A 149 -1.59 -17.20 8.51
CA LYS A 149 -0.46 -16.97 9.42
C LYS A 149 -0.88 -16.28 10.73
N ARG A 150 -1.83 -15.33 10.67
CA ARG A 150 -2.36 -14.67 11.88
C ARG A 150 -3.14 -15.64 12.77
N ILE A 151 -3.88 -16.58 12.18
CA ILE A 151 -4.62 -17.60 12.94
C ILE A 151 -3.64 -18.56 13.61
N GLU A 152 -2.64 -19.06 12.87
CA GLU A 152 -1.58 -19.91 13.40
C GLU A 152 -0.85 -19.24 14.58
N ASP A 153 -0.47 -17.96 14.43
CA ASP A 153 0.16 -17.18 15.49
C ASP A 153 -0.73 -17.05 16.74
N ARG A 154 -2.04 -16.87 16.57
CA ARG A 154 -3.01 -16.80 17.68
C ARG A 154 -3.10 -18.14 18.40
N ILE A 155 -3.18 -19.25 17.66
CA ILE A 155 -3.21 -20.61 18.21
C ILE A 155 -1.90 -20.90 18.97
N ALA A 156 -0.75 -20.58 18.39
CA ALA A 156 0.56 -20.79 19.01
C ALA A 156 0.70 -20.00 20.32
N LYS A 157 0.29 -18.72 20.33
CA LYS A 157 0.27 -17.88 21.55
C LYS A 157 -0.65 -18.44 22.63
N ALA A 158 -1.84 -18.93 22.25
CA ALA A 158 -2.78 -19.53 23.20
C ALA A 158 -2.24 -20.83 23.80
N ARG A 159 -1.63 -21.72 23.00
CA ARG A 159 -0.97 -22.94 23.48
C ARG A 159 0.17 -22.62 24.46
N ALA A 160 1.00 -21.63 24.12
CA ALA A 160 2.08 -21.19 24.99
C ALA A 160 1.55 -20.62 26.33
N LEU A 161 0.41 -19.92 26.31
CA LEU A 161 -0.21 -19.41 27.53
C LEU A 161 -0.79 -20.54 28.38
N ILE A 162 -1.50 -21.51 27.78
CA ILE A 162 -1.99 -22.72 28.48
C ILE A 162 -0.84 -23.42 29.20
N GLY A 163 0.29 -23.65 28.53
CA GLY A 163 1.46 -24.29 29.14
C GLY A 163 1.98 -23.55 30.38
N ARG A 164 2.00 -22.21 30.35
CA ARG A 164 2.41 -21.39 31.49
C ARG A 164 1.40 -21.40 32.63
N LEU A 165 0.10 -21.35 32.34
CA LEU A 165 -0.95 -21.43 33.35
C LEU A 165 -0.95 -22.81 34.03
N THR A 166 -0.79 -23.88 33.27
CA THR A 166 -0.66 -25.24 33.79
C THR A 166 0.60 -25.40 34.65
N SER A 167 1.73 -24.83 34.22
CA SER A 167 2.98 -24.84 35.01
C SER A 167 2.83 -24.09 36.33
N PHE A 168 2.16 -22.93 36.33
CA PHE A 168 1.87 -22.19 37.55
C PHE A 168 0.96 -23.01 38.49
N ARG A 169 -0.08 -23.65 37.94
CA ARG A 169 -1.00 -24.52 38.68
C ARG A 169 -0.29 -25.71 39.34
N SER A 170 0.76 -26.24 38.71
CA SER A 170 1.59 -27.31 39.29
C SER A 170 2.64 -26.81 40.30
N GLY A 171 2.56 -25.54 40.74
CA GLY A 171 3.45 -24.96 41.76
C GLY A 171 4.69 -24.24 41.23
N ASN A 172 4.81 -24.01 39.91
CA ASN A 172 5.96 -23.29 39.36
C ASN A 172 5.80 -21.76 39.51
N ASN A 173 6.44 -21.22 40.55
CA ASN A 173 6.36 -19.80 40.90
C ASN A 173 7.53 -18.95 40.36
N ARG A 174 8.21 -19.39 39.30
CA ARG A 174 9.28 -18.58 38.69
C ARG A 174 8.74 -17.20 38.27
N PRO A 175 9.48 -16.09 38.50
CA PRO A 175 8.98 -14.73 38.26
C PRO A 175 8.41 -14.50 36.85
N ARG A 176 9.01 -15.12 35.83
CA ARG A 176 8.53 -15.04 34.44
C ARG A 176 7.15 -15.67 34.24
N ILE A 177 6.87 -16.79 34.92
CA ILE A 177 5.59 -17.48 34.86
C ILE A 177 4.55 -16.66 35.62
N VAL A 178 4.87 -16.24 36.86
CA VAL A 178 3.99 -15.38 37.68
C VAL A 178 3.62 -14.09 36.94
N ARG A 179 4.59 -13.42 36.30
CA ARG A 179 4.32 -12.22 35.49
C ARG A 179 3.37 -12.54 34.33
N THR A 180 3.57 -13.67 33.65
CA THR A 180 2.68 -14.07 32.55
C THR A 180 1.26 -14.35 33.05
N VAL A 181 1.11 -15.02 34.21
CA VAL A 181 -0.20 -15.28 34.81
C VAL A 181 -0.88 -13.98 35.23
N ARG A 182 -0.16 -13.03 35.85
CA ARG A 182 -0.71 -11.70 36.17
C ARG A 182 -1.20 -10.97 34.93
N MET A 183 -0.45 -11.04 33.82
CA MET A 183 -0.88 -10.44 32.55
C MET A 183 -2.08 -11.15 31.94
N ALA A 184 -2.20 -12.47 32.13
CA ALA A 184 -3.34 -13.25 31.63
C ALA A 184 -4.68 -12.86 32.29
N PHE A 185 -4.60 -12.35 33.53
CA PHE A 185 -5.70 -11.83 34.34
C PHE A 185 -5.63 -10.29 34.50
N ALA A 186 -4.89 -9.59 33.64
CA ALA A 186 -4.87 -8.14 33.69
C ALA A 186 -6.26 -7.59 33.38
N GLY A 187 -6.75 -6.68 34.23
CA GLY A 187 -8.10 -6.12 34.10
C GLY A 187 -9.23 -7.00 34.65
N THR A 188 -8.92 -8.20 35.16
CA THR A 188 -9.86 -8.96 35.99
C THR A 188 -9.53 -8.72 37.47
N ASN A 189 -10.54 -8.63 38.34
CA ASN A 189 -10.36 -8.44 39.78
C ASN A 189 -9.88 -9.73 40.49
N ILE A 190 -8.94 -10.45 39.88
CA ILE A 190 -8.46 -11.75 40.32
C ILE A 190 -7.05 -11.58 40.87
N SER A 191 -6.88 -11.87 42.16
CA SER A 191 -5.56 -11.89 42.80
C SER A 191 -5.02 -13.33 42.84
N LEU A 192 -3.73 -13.49 42.55
CA LEU A 192 -3.05 -14.79 42.55
C LEU A 192 -2.96 -15.44 43.93
N SER A 193 -3.23 -14.69 45.00
CA SER A 193 -3.23 -15.16 46.38
C SER A 193 -4.61 -15.61 46.86
N GLN A 194 -5.65 -15.52 46.02
CA GLN A 194 -6.99 -15.97 46.39
C GLN A 194 -7.05 -17.51 46.45
N PRO A 195 -7.85 -18.08 47.36
CA PRO A 195 -8.00 -19.53 47.49
C PRO A 195 -8.65 -20.17 46.25
N ASP A 196 -9.42 -19.41 45.48
CA ASP A 196 -10.13 -19.85 44.27
C ASP A 196 -9.28 -19.76 42.98
N ILE A 197 -8.00 -19.38 43.08
CA ILE A 197 -7.14 -19.16 41.90
C ILE A 197 -7.00 -20.42 41.03
N THR A 198 -6.98 -21.61 41.63
CA THR A 198 -6.87 -22.89 40.92
C THR A 198 -8.08 -23.14 40.02
N GLN A 199 -9.27 -22.77 40.48
CA GLN A 199 -10.51 -22.87 39.69
C GLN A 199 -10.47 -21.87 38.53
N LYS A 200 -10.17 -20.60 38.81
CA LYS A 200 -10.06 -19.53 37.80
C LYS A 200 -8.99 -19.81 36.74
N LEU A 201 -7.88 -20.46 37.12
CA LEU A 201 -6.87 -20.93 36.18
C LEU A 201 -7.42 -22.01 35.23
N THR A 202 -8.26 -22.91 35.75
CA THR A 202 -8.85 -24.00 34.97
C THR A 202 -9.88 -23.46 33.98
N GLU A 203 -10.79 -22.59 34.44
CA GLU A 203 -11.74 -21.87 33.59
C GLU A 203 -11.01 -21.13 32.46
N ARG A 204 -9.94 -20.40 32.80
CA ARG A 204 -9.14 -19.68 31.81
C ARG A 204 -8.43 -20.59 30.81
N ILE A 205 -7.99 -21.77 31.23
CA ILE A 205 -7.39 -22.77 30.34
C ILE A 205 -8.45 -23.32 29.39
N ASP A 206 -9.65 -23.61 29.88
CA ASP A 206 -10.73 -24.17 29.07
C ASP A 206 -11.27 -23.15 28.06
N ASP A 207 -11.40 -21.88 28.45
CA ASP A 207 -11.66 -20.76 27.52
C ASP A 207 -10.67 -20.73 26.35
N LEU A 208 -9.37 -20.91 26.65
CA LEU A 208 -8.31 -20.89 25.64
C LEU A 208 -8.38 -22.13 24.74
N LYS A 209 -8.71 -23.30 25.29
CA LYS A 209 -8.94 -24.52 24.49
C LYS A 209 -10.13 -24.34 23.54
N GLN A 210 -11.24 -23.78 24.03
CA GLN A 210 -12.42 -23.51 23.22
C GLN A 210 -12.10 -22.53 22.08
N LYS A 211 -11.33 -21.47 22.37
CA LYS A 211 -10.86 -20.52 21.34
C LYS A 211 -9.95 -21.18 20.31
N ILE A 212 -9.04 -22.05 20.72
CA ILE A 212 -8.18 -22.79 19.79
C ILE A 212 -9.02 -23.69 18.88
N ALA A 213 -10.00 -24.40 19.43
CA ALA A 213 -10.90 -25.25 18.64
C ALA A 213 -11.67 -24.42 17.59
N ALA A 214 -12.26 -23.29 18.02
CA ALA A 214 -12.99 -22.40 17.12
C ALA A 214 -12.09 -21.82 16.01
N TRP A 215 -10.85 -21.43 16.33
CA TRP A 215 -9.91 -20.93 15.32
C TRP A 215 -9.46 -22.04 14.36
N GLY A 216 -9.25 -23.27 14.84
CA GLY A 216 -8.89 -24.40 13.99
C GLY A 216 -10.00 -24.82 13.03
N GLU A 217 -11.25 -24.79 13.49
CA GLU A 217 -12.43 -25.10 12.66
C GLU A 217 -12.66 -24.04 11.58
N ALA A 218 -12.53 -22.76 11.93
CA ALA A 218 -12.61 -21.65 10.98
C ALA A 218 -11.52 -21.74 9.92
N ASP A 219 -10.28 -22.07 10.30
CA ASP A 219 -9.16 -22.24 9.38
C ASP A 219 -9.44 -23.37 8.38
N SER A 220 -9.85 -24.54 8.85
CA SER A 220 -10.17 -25.69 8.00
C SER A 220 -11.33 -25.43 7.02
N THR A 221 -12.35 -24.69 7.45
CA THR A 221 -13.51 -24.36 6.63
C THR A 221 -13.15 -23.38 5.52
N ILE A 222 -12.33 -22.37 5.83
CA ILE A 222 -11.85 -21.40 4.84
C ILE A 222 -10.95 -22.07 3.80
N TYR A 223 -10.07 -23.00 4.21
CA TYR A 223 -9.27 -23.78 3.25
C TYR A 223 -10.14 -24.63 2.34
N ARG A 224 -11.19 -25.27 2.88
CA ARG A 224 -12.13 -26.06 2.10
C ARG A 224 -12.86 -25.19 1.07
N GLU A 225 -13.41 -24.05 1.48
CA GLU A 225 -14.16 -23.15 0.60
C GLU A 225 -13.27 -22.52 -0.49
N ILE A 226 -12.03 -22.14 -0.17
CA ILE A 226 -11.05 -21.65 -1.17
C ILE A 226 -10.62 -22.77 -2.12
N SER A 227 -10.48 -24.01 -1.64
CA SER A 227 -10.15 -25.16 -2.50
C SER A 227 -11.30 -25.50 -3.45
N GLU A 228 -12.54 -25.46 -2.98
CA GLU A 228 -13.74 -25.71 -3.78
C GLU A 228 -13.94 -24.60 -4.81
N GLN A 229 -13.82 -23.33 -4.43
CA GLN A 229 -13.91 -22.20 -5.38
C GLN A 229 -12.82 -22.26 -6.45
N ASN A 230 -11.58 -22.63 -6.10
CA ASN A 230 -10.52 -22.81 -7.09
C ASN A 230 -10.81 -24.00 -8.04
N ILE A 231 -11.31 -25.14 -7.53
CA ILE A 231 -11.66 -26.30 -8.38
C ILE A 231 -12.76 -25.93 -9.39
N TRP A 232 -13.78 -25.17 -8.99
CA TRP A 232 -14.82 -24.69 -9.90
C TRP A 232 -14.30 -23.73 -10.97
N THR A 233 -13.36 -22.84 -10.63
CA THR A 233 -12.74 -21.93 -11.63
C THR A 233 -11.83 -22.64 -12.64
N TRP A 234 -11.32 -23.84 -12.31
CA TRP A 234 -10.53 -24.65 -13.25
C TRP A 234 -11.41 -25.53 -14.15
N LEU A 235 -12.60 -25.93 -13.70
CA LEU A 235 -13.55 -26.73 -14.49
C LEU A 235 -14.42 -25.92 -15.45
N THR A 236 -14.42 -24.59 -15.33
CA THR A 236 -15.25 -23.69 -16.16
C THR A 236 -14.45 -22.87 -17.19
N ARG A 237 -13.19 -23.26 -17.44
CA ARG A 237 -12.30 -22.65 -18.44
C ARG A 237 -11.98 -23.64 -19.55
#